data_AF-A0A660Y269-F1
#
_entry.id   AF-A0A660Y269-F1
#
_cell.length_a   1.000
_cell.length_b   1.000
_cell.length_c   1.000
_cell.angle_alpha   90.00
_cell.angle_beta   90.00
_cell.angle_gamma   90.00
#
_symmetry.space_group_name_H-M   'P 1'
#
loop_
_entity.id
_entity.type
_entity.pdbx_description
1 polymer ?
#
loop_
_entity_poly.entity_id
_entity_poly.type
_entity_poly.pdbx_seq_one_letter_code
_entity_poly.pdbx_strand_id
1 'polypeptide(L)'
;MIVPMHKVTLFISAPHQDEALVELRKLGVLHVQHVRPPQSEDISELESALNSVEKCRQILDNTEKPVNLQEITDIKAEDIVSEVLSLIAEKQQIVSRIDEKNTLLEWFETWGKVSAGDIEALQAKGIYLRLYDIERNLLSSIPEDGFAEILHEEKNQLKIALISESEKV
;
A
#
# COMPACT_ATOMS: atom_id res chain seq x y z
N MET A 1 -14.12 10.08 45.43
CA MET A 1 -15.52 9.90 45.87
C MET A 1 -16.37 9.74 44.63
N ILE A 2 -17.00 8.57 44.42
CA ILE A 2 -17.86 8.31 43.24
C ILE A 2 -19.27 8.77 43.61
N VAL A 3 -19.87 9.65 42.80
CA VAL A 3 -21.22 10.18 43.05
C VAL A 3 -22.26 9.15 42.58
N PRO A 4 -23.33 8.87 43.36
CA PRO A 4 -24.38 7.95 42.94
C PRO A 4 -25.14 8.50 41.72
N MET A 5 -25.10 7.77 40.61
CA MET A 5 -25.79 8.11 39.37
C MET A 5 -27.20 7.50 39.33
N HIS A 6 -28.17 8.24 38.78
CA HIS A 6 -29.54 7.76 38.60
C HIS A 6 -29.79 7.38 37.14
N LYS A 7 -30.41 6.20 36.90
CA LYS A 7 -30.82 5.78 35.56
C LYS A 7 -32.23 6.33 35.27
N VAL A 8 -32.37 7.11 34.21
CA VAL A 8 -33.63 7.74 33.80
C VAL A 8 -34.02 7.22 32.41
N THR A 9 -35.30 6.95 32.18
CA THR A 9 -35.85 6.62 30.85
C THR A 9 -36.77 7.76 30.41
N LEU A 10 -36.49 8.37 29.26
CA LEU A 10 -37.24 9.49 28.72
C LEU A 10 -38.09 9.01 27.54
N PHE A 11 -39.38 9.33 27.56
CA PHE A 11 -40.28 9.10 26.43
C PHE A 11 -40.42 10.40 25.65
N ILE A 12 -39.99 10.38 24.38
CA ILE A 12 -40.00 11.54 23.50
C ILE A 12 -40.81 11.18 22.25
N SER A 13 -41.59 12.13 21.76
CA SER A 13 -42.32 11.97 20.49
C SER A 13 -41.33 11.87 19.34
N ALA A 14 -41.50 10.88 18.44
CA ALA A 14 -40.61 10.63 17.31
C ALA A 14 -40.18 11.89 16.51
N PRO A 15 -41.08 12.81 16.13
CA PRO A 15 -40.69 14.03 15.39
C PRO A 15 -39.82 15.02 16.18
N HIS A 16 -39.80 14.94 17.51
CA HIS A 16 -39.01 15.83 18.37
C HIS A 16 -37.74 15.17 18.92
N GLN A 17 -37.36 14.00 18.39
CA GLN A 17 -36.21 13.24 18.89
C GLN A 17 -34.90 14.05 18.79
N ASP A 18 -34.62 14.64 17.63
CA ASP A 18 -33.36 15.35 17.40
C ASP A 18 -33.27 16.65 18.21
N GLU A 19 -34.37 17.40 18.26
CA GLU A 19 -34.50 18.62 19.07
C GLU A 19 -34.26 18.32 20.56
N ALA A 20 -34.90 17.25 21.07
CA ALA A 20 -34.71 16.83 22.44
C ALA A 20 -33.26 16.39 22.71
N LEU A 21 -32.61 15.67 21.78
CA LEU A 21 -31.20 15.29 21.93
C LEU A 21 -30.27 16.51 21.97
N VAL A 22 -30.52 17.53 21.15
CA VAL A 22 -29.76 18.79 21.17
C VAL A 22 -29.91 19.51 22.51
N GLU A 23 -31.12 19.62 23.04
CA GLU A 23 -31.37 20.23 24.35
C GLU A 23 -30.75 19.42 25.51
N LEU A 24 -30.86 18.09 25.47
CA LEU A 24 -30.20 17.22 26.46
C LEU A 24 -28.67 17.35 26.41
N ARG A 25 -28.08 17.48 25.22
CA ARG A 25 -26.64 17.72 25.04
C ARG A 25 -26.23 19.07 25.63
N LYS A 26 -27.02 20.13 25.43
CA LYS A 26 -26.76 21.46 26.04
C LYS A 26 -26.82 21.41 27.57
N LEU A 27 -27.74 20.63 28.11
CA LEU A 27 -27.91 20.44 29.56
C LEU A 27 -26.68 19.77 30.20
N GLY A 28 -26.02 18.84 29.51
CA GLY A 28 -24.72 18.27 29.92
C GLY A 28 -24.74 17.40 31.18
N VAL A 29 -25.90 17.13 31.76
CA VAL A 29 -26.06 16.38 33.03
C VAL A 29 -26.38 14.89 32.84
N LEU A 30 -26.66 14.45 31.60
CA LEU A 30 -27.03 13.07 31.29
C LEU A 30 -25.97 12.41 30.43
N HIS A 31 -25.68 11.14 30.74
CA HIS A 31 -24.94 10.25 29.86
C HIS A 31 -25.93 9.45 29.01
N VAL A 32 -26.15 9.89 27.76
CA VAL A 32 -27.08 9.24 26.85
C VAL A 32 -26.49 7.90 26.38
N GLN A 33 -27.21 6.81 26.63
CA GLN A 33 -26.84 5.47 26.16
C GLN A 33 -27.73 5.07 24.99
N HIS A 34 -27.12 4.65 23.90
CA HIS A 34 -27.81 4.10 22.75
C HIS A 34 -28.39 2.73 23.10
N VAL A 35 -29.71 2.58 23.03
CA VAL A 35 -30.38 1.27 23.19
C VAL A 35 -30.12 0.39 21.97
N ARG A 36 -29.97 1.02 20.79
CA ARG A 36 -29.49 0.42 19.54
C ARG A 36 -28.50 1.36 18.90
N PRO A 37 -27.41 0.87 18.28
CA PRO A 37 -26.50 1.73 17.55
C PRO A 37 -27.29 2.47 16.47
N PRO A 38 -27.23 3.81 16.42
CA PRO A 38 -27.90 4.57 15.38
C PRO A 38 -27.23 4.25 14.04
N GLN A 39 -28.03 3.84 13.06
CA GLN A 39 -27.58 3.61 11.70
C GLN A 39 -28.29 4.63 10.82
N SER A 40 -27.55 5.60 10.32
CA SER A 40 -28.00 6.53 9.28
C SER A 40 -26.86 6.77 8.28
N GLU A 41 -27.22 7.16 7.07
CA GLU A 41 -26.27 7.54 6.03
C GLU A 41 -25.38 8.70 6.52
N ASP A 42 -25.98 9.71 7.16
CA ASP A 42 -25.28 10.86 7.76
C ASP A 42 -24.19 10.45 8.77
N ILE A 43 -24.43 9.43 9.60
CA ILE A 43 -23.44 8.96 10.57
C ILE A 43 -22.26 8.31 9.84
N SER A 44 -22.53 7.50 8.82
CA SER A 44 -21.47 6.87 8.03
C SER A 44 -20.61 7.90 7.29
N GLU A 45 -21.22 8.96 6.77
CA GLU A 45 -20.49 10.05 6.12
C GLU A 45 -19.58 10.80 7.10
N LEU A 46 -20.10 11.13 8.29
CA LEU A 46 -19.34 11.79 9.35
C LEU A 46 -18.20 10.93 9.87
N GLU A 47 -18.42 9.62 10.04
CA GLU A 47 -17.36 8.67 10.43
C GLU A 47 -16.26 8.59 9.37
N SER A 48 -16.63 8.57 8.09
CA SER A 48 -15.67 8.59 6.97
C SER A 48 -14.86 9.88 6.92
N ALA A 49 -15.51 11.04 7.12
CA ALA A 49 -14.86 12.34 7.18
C ALA A 49 -13.88 12.41 8.35
N LEU A 50 -14.29 11.94 9.54
CA LEU A 50 -13.43 11.88 10.72
C LEU A 50 -12.19 11.02 10.48
N ASN A 51 -12.38 9.82 9.93
CA ASN A 51 -11.28 8.90 9.61
C ASN A 51 -10.30 9.53 8.59
N SER A 52 -10.81 10.25 7.59
CA SER A 52 -9.98 10.97 6.62
C SER A 52 -9.13 12.06 7.28
N VAL A 53 -9.72 12.83 8.19
CA VAL A 53 -9.01 13.86 8.97
C VAL A 53 -7.97 13.23 9.89
N GLU A 54 -8.28 12.13 10.57
CA GLU A 54 -7.35 11.44 11.47
C GLU A 54 -6.14 10.88 10.71
N LYS A 55 -6.36 10.26 9.54
CA LYS A 55 -5.28 9.82 8.66
C LYS A 55 -4.40 10.99 8.23
N CYS A 56 -5.01 12.07 7.74
CA CYS A 56 -4.30 13.28 7.36
C CYS A 56 -3.41 13.80 8.50
N ARG A 57 -3.96 13.90 9.72
CA ARG A 57 -3.21 14.32 10.91
C ARG A 57 -2.02 13.41 11.20
N GLN A 58 -2.22 12.08 11.18
CA GLN A 58 -1.12 11.12 11.42
C GLN A 58 0.01 11.27 10.40
N ILE A 59 -0.31 11.55 9.14
CA ILE A 59 0.70 11.73 8.11
C ILE A 59 1.45 13.05 8.30
N LEU A 60 0.73 14.14 8.59
CA LEU A 60 1.33 15.44 8.84
C LEU A 60 2.19 15.47 10.11
N ASP A 61 1.80 14.76 11.17
CA ASP A 61 2.58 14.65 12.42
C ASP A 61 3.92 13.93 12.20
N ASN A 62 3.98 12.99 11.25
CA ASN A 62 5.19 12.29 10.85
C ASN A 62 6.04 13.05 9.82
N THR A 63 5.59 14.24 9.39
CA THR A 63 6.30 15.08 8.42
C THR A 63 7.03 16.20 9.16
N GLU A 64 8.21 16.59 8.67
CA GLU A 64 8.95 17.72 9.25
C GLU A 64 8.12 18.99 9.20
N LYS A 65 7.97 19.66 10.35
CA LYS A 65 7.21 20.91 10.42
C LYS A 65 7.99 22.01 9.71
N PRO A 66 7.37 22.74 8.77
CA PRO A 66 8.03 23.85 8.12
C PRO A 66 8.36 24.95 9.14
N VAL A 67 9.51 25.61 8.93
CA VAL A 67 10.03 26.66 9.82
C VAL A 67 9.14 27.91 9.84
N ASN A 68 8.36 28.13 8.78
CA ASN A 68 7.41 29.23 8.68
C ASN A 68 6.01 28.68 8.39
N LEU A 69 5.12 28.81 9.38
CA LEU A 69 3.70 28.54 9.22
C LEU A 69 3.00 29.87 8.88
N GLN A 70 2.25 29.88 7.79
CA GLN A 70 1.34 30.97 7.46
C GLN A 70 -0.08 30.53 7.83
N GLU A 71 -0.84 31.41 8.48
CA GLU A 71 -2.26 31.18 8.68
C GLU A 71 -2.99 31.40 7.35
N ILE A 72 -3.73 30.39 6.92
CA ILE A 72 -4.55 30.45 5.72
C ILE A 72 -6.01 30.41 6.19
N THR A 73 -6.79 31.43 5.83
CA THR A 73 -8.19 31.56 6.25
C THR A 73 -9.18 31.25 5.13
N ASP A 74 -8.73 31.27 3.88
CA ASP A 74 -9.60 31.18 2.69
C ASP A 74 -9.79 29.75 2.14
N ILE A 75 -9.13 28.75 2.73
CA ILE A 75 -9.19 27.35 2.26
C ILE A 75 -9.98 26.51 3.26
N LYS A 76 -10.91 25.69 2.76
CA LYS A 76 -11.66 24.75 3.60
C LYS A 76 -10.77 23.60 4.05
N ALA A 77 -10.97 23.16 5.29
CA ALA A 77 -10.23 22.03 5.85
C ALA A 77 -10.48 20.73 5.05
N GLU A 78 -11.70 20.52 4.52
CA GLU A 78 -12.01 19.34 3.70
C GLU A 78 -11.14 19.26 2.44
N ASP A 79 -10.93 20.40 1.77
CA ASP A 79 -10.13 20.47 0.54
C ASP A 79 -8.67 20.10 0.84
N ILE A 80 -8.10 20.63 1.93
CA ILE A 80 -6.74 20.32 2.38
C ILE A 80 -6.59 18.82 2.70
N VAL A 81 -7.57 18.24 3.41
CA VAL A 81 -7.54 16.81 3.74
C VAL A 81 -7.56 15.96 2.47
N SER A 82 -8.41 16.32 1.51
CA SER A 82 -8.50 15.61 0.23
C SER A 82 -7.19 15.71 -0.56
N GLU A 83 -6.57 16.89 -0.58
CA GLU A 83 -5.30 17.14 -1.28
C GLU A 83 -4.18 16.31 -0.66
N VAL A 84 -4.02 16.35 0.67
CA VAL A 84 -3.00 15.58 1.39
C VAL A 84 -3.15 14.08 1.11
N LEU A 85 -4.37 13.55 1.21
CA LEU A 85 -4.61 12.12 0.95
C LEU A 85 -4.31 11.76 -0.51
N SER A 86 -4.61 12.64 -1.47
CA SER A 86 -4.33 12.42 -2.88
C SER A 86 -2.83 12.37 -3.18
N LEU A 87 -2.06 13.32 -2.61
CA LEU A 87 -0.60 13.37 -2.76
C LEU A 87 0.09 12.14 -2.17
N ILE A 88 -0.44 11.61 -1.07
CA ILE A 88 0.11 10.41 -0.43
C ILE A 88 -0.15 9.17 -1.29
N ALA A 89 -1.36 9.07 -1.85
CA ALA A 89 -1.68 8.00 -2.79
C ALA A 89 -0.78 8.06 -4.03
N GLU A 90 -0.56 9.26 -4.58
CA GLU A 90 0.36 9.47 -5.70
C GLU A 90 1.80 9.09 -5.35
N LYS A 91 2.30 9.54 -4.19
CA LYS A 91 3.62 9.16 -3.67
C LYS A 91 3.76 7.64 -3.60
N GLN A 92 2.75 6.94 -3.07
CA GLN A 92 2.79 5.50 -2.95
C GLN A 92 2.84 4.81 -4.33
N GLN A 93 2.06 5.28 -5.30
CA GLN A 93 2.11 4.77 -6.68
C GLN A 93 3.48 4.99 -7.33
N ILE A 94 4.09 6.16 -7.12
CA ILE A 94 5.42 6.48 -7.66
C ILE A 94 6.47 5.56 -7.03
N VAL A 95 6.43 5.37 -5.71
CA VAL A 95 7.35 4.46 -5.01
C VAL A 95 7.22 3.04 -5.54
N SER A 96 6.00 2.51 -5.68
CA SER A 96 5.80 1.17 -6.26
C SER A 96 6.35 1.05 -7.68
N ARG A 97 6.17 2.08 -8.52
CA ARG A 97 6.75 2.10 -9.88
C ARG A 97 8.28 2.16 -9.88
N ILE A 98 8.88 2.85 -8.91
CA ILE A 98 10.33 2.89 -8.73
C ILE A 98 10.81 1.50 -8.34
N ASP A 99 10.15 0.84 -7.39
CA ASP A 99 10.52 -0.50 -6.94
C ASP A 99 10.42 -1.52 -8.09
N GLU A 100 9.32 -1.50 -8.86
CA GLU A 100 9.17 -2.34 -10.07
C GLU A 100 10.32 -2.12 -11.07
N LYS A 101 10.68 -0.86 -11.32
CA LYS A 101 11.79 -0.53 -12.23
C LYS A 101 13.14 -0.96 -11.68
N ASN A 102 13.36 -0.83 -10.38
CA ASN A 102 14.59 -1.27 -9.73
C ASN A 102 14.73 -2.80 -9.79
N THR A 103 13.65 -3.55 -9.55
CA THR A 103 13.64 -5.00 -9.72
C THR A 103 13.98 -5.40 -11.16
N LEU A 104 13.45 -4.68 -12.15
CA LEU A 104 13.81 -4.92 -13.56
C LEU A 104 15.28 -4.57 -13.85
N LEU A 105 15.79 -3.46 -13.32
CA LEU A 105 17.20 -3.08 -13.48
C LEU A 105 18.12 -4.14 -12.86
N GLU A 106 17.85 -4.58 -11.64
CA GLU A 106 18.58 -5.67 -10.98
C GLU A 106 18.54 -6.94 -11.84
N TRP A 107 17.38 -7.28 -12.41
CA TRP A 107 17.26 -8.40 -13.34
C TRP A 107 18.19 -8.23 -14.56
N PHE A 108 18.20 -7.07 -15.20
CA PHE A 108 19.06 -6.80 -16.37
C PHE A 108 20.55 -6.70 -16.03
N GLU A 109 20.91 -6.22 -14.83
CA GLU A 109 22.30 -6.25 -14.36
C GLU A 109 22.78 -7.68 -14.13
N THR A 110 21.88 -8.51 -13.62
CA THR A 110 22.14 -9.90 -13.27
C THR A 110 22.23 -10.81 -14.50
N TRP A 111 21.28 -10.69 -15.41
CA TRP A 111 21.17 -11.56 -16.60
C TRP A 111 21.81 -10.95 -17.85
N GLY A 112 22.18 -9.67 -17.80
CA GLY A 112 22.69 -8.93 -18.95
C GLY A 112 21.57 -8.42 -19.87
N LYS A 113 21.96 -7.83 -21.00
CA LYS A 113 21.04 -7.31 -22.03
C LYS A 113 20.48 -8.45 -22.87
N VAL A 114 19.63 -9.27 -22.29
CA VAL A 114 18.94 -10.35 -22.99
C VAL A 114 17.66 -9.77 -23.61
N SER A 115 17.51 -9.90 -24.93
CA SER A 115 16.27 -9.55 -25.62
C SER A 115 15.58 -10.82 -26.15
N ALA A 116 14.24 -10.81 -26.18
CA ALA A 116 13.47 -11.93 -26.73
C ALA A 116 13.82 -12.19 -28.21
N GLY A 117 14.12 -11.13 -28.97
CA GLY A 117 14.53 -11.25 -30.37
C GLY A 117 15.88 -11.95 -30.54
N ASP A 118 16.83 -11.73 -29.64
CA ASP A 118 18.12 -12.43 -29.67
C ASP A 118 17.95 -13.93 -29.35
N ILE A 119 17.06 -14.26 -28.40
CA ILE A 119 16.73 -15.66 -28.07
C ILE A 119 16.06 -16.34 -29.25
N GLU A 120 15.08 -15.70 -29.89
CA GLU A 120 14.40 -16.25 -31.08
C GLU A 120 15.36 -16.42 -32.27
N ALA A 121 16.28 -15.48 -32.48
CA ALA A 121 17.28 -15.56 -33.53
C ALA A 121 18.29 -16.71 -33.31
N LEU A 122 18.63 -17.00 -32.04
CA LEU A 122 19.42 -18.17 -31.66
C LEU A 122 18.63 -19.46 -31.87
N GLN A 123 17.35 -19.48 -31.45
CA GLN A 123 16.47 -20.64 -31.62
C GLN A 123 16.27 -20.99 -33.10
N ALA A 124 16.12 -19.99 -33.98
CA ALA A 124 16.04 -20.19 -35.43
C ALA A 124 17.30 -20.84 -36.03
N LYS A 125 18.44 -20.75 -35.35
CA LYS A 125 19.71 -21.40 -35.71
C LYS A 125 19.91 -22.74 -35.00
N GLY A 126 18.92 -23.23 -34.27
CA GLY A 126 18.99 -24.47 -33.50
C GLY A 126 19.69 -24.34 -32.14
N ILE A 127 19.96 -23.11 -31.68
CA ILE A 127 20.61 -22.84 -30.39
C ILE A 127 19.53 -22.40 -29.39
N TYR A 128 19.28 -23.21 -28.37
CA TYR A 128 18.31 -22.93 -27.32
C TYR A 128 19.03 -22.35 -26.11
N LEU A 129 18.63 -21.15 -25.69
CA LEU A 129 19.14 -20.47 -24.50
C LEU A 129 18.10 -20.56 -23.37
N ARG A 130 18.50 -21.07 -22.22
CA ARG A 130 17.67 -21.08 -21.00
C ARG A 130 18.42 -20.52 -19.81
N LEU A 131 17.74 -19.68 -19.06
CA LEU A 131 18.29 -18.99 -17.89
C LEU A 131 17.85 -19.73 -16.63
N TYR A 132 18.80 -20.21 -15.83
CA TYR A 132 18.53 -20.93 -14.59
C TYR A 132 19.20 -20.28 -13.39
N ASP A 133 18.48 -20.24 -12.28
CA ASP A 133 19.01 -19.89 -10.97
C ASP A 133 19.19 -21.19 -10.18
N ILE A 134 20.45 -21.58 -9.95
CA ILE A 134 20.81 -22.86 -9.32
C ILE A 134 21.67 -22.63 -8.08
N GLU A 135 21.62 -23.54 -7.12
CA GLU A 135 22.58 -23.52 -6.02
C GLU A 135 23.96 -23.98 -6.52
N ARG A 136 25.04 -23.47 -5.91
CA ARG A 136 26.42 -23.80 -6.30
C ARG A 136 26.70 -25.31 -6.35
N ASN A 137 26.03 -26.09 -5.50
CA ASN A 137 26.19 -27.53 -5.40
C ASN A 137 25.56 -28.34 -6.56
N LEU A 138 24.65 -27.71 -7.32
CA LEU A 138 23.96 -28.30 -8.48
C LEU A 138 24.71 -28.08 -9.80
N LEU A 139 25.82 -27.33 -9.79
CA LEU A 139 26.66 -27.13 -10.97
C LEU A 139 27.19 -28.47 -11.54
N SER A 140 27.44 -29.44 -10.66
CA SER A 140 27.97 -30.76 -11.02
C SER A 140 26.94 -31.71 -11.63
N SER A 141 25.64 -31.36 -11.61
CA SER A 141 24.56 -32.17 -12.17
C SER A 141 24.07 -31.65 -13.53
N ILE A 142 24.74 -30.66 -14.11
CA ILE A 142 24.39 -30.13 -15.43
C ILE A 142 24.74 -31.20 -16.48
N PRO A 143 23.82 -31.55 -17.39
CA PRO A 143 24.06 -32.56 -18.42
C PRO A 143 25.22 -32.17 -19.35
N GLU A 144 26.10 -33.14 -19.68
CA GLU A 144 27.30 -32.93 -20.52
C GLU A 144 26.98 -32.48 -21.96
N ASP A 145 25.73 -32.65 -22.43
CA ASP A 145 25.27 -32.24 -23.77
C ASP A 145 24.91 -30.74 -23.88
N GLY A 146 25.01 -29.97 -22.79
CA GLY A 146 24.72 -28.54 -22.76
C GLY A 146 25.93 -27.71 -22.31
N PHE A 147 26.18 -26.59 -22.96
CA PHE A 147 27.19 -25.63 -22.52
C PHE A 147 26.55 -24.67 -21.51
N ALA A 148 27.01 -24.66 -20.27
CA ALA A 148 26.54 -23.73 -19.24
C ALA A 148 27.54 -22.60 -19.01
N GLU A 149 27.13 -21.36 -19.24
CA GLU A 149 27.90 -20.17 -18.94
C GLU A 149 27.40 -19.53 -17.64
N ILE A 150 28.31 -19.23 -16.71
CA ILE A 150 27.97 -18.55 -15.45
C ILE A 150 27.91 -17.05 -15.73
N LEU A 151 26.72 -16.47 -15.64
CA LEU A 151 26.51 -15.03 -15.87
C LEU A 151 26.74 -14.22 -14.60
N HIS A 152 26.31 -14.77 -13.45
CA HIS A 152 26.49 -14.12 -12.16
C HIS A 152 26.71 -15.15 -11.05
N GLU A 153 27.64 -14.85 -10.15
CA GLU A 153 28.01 -15.71 -9.02
C GLU A 153 27.74 -14.98 -7.71
N GLU A 154 26.80 -15.51 -6.92
CA GLU A 154 26.59 -15.12 -5.53
C GLU A 154 27.16 -16.17 -4.58
N LYS A 155 27.18 -15.87 -3.28
CA LYS A 155 27.77 -16.74 -2.25
C LYS A 155 27.19 -18.15 -2.25
N ASN A 156 25.90 -18.32 -2.54
CA ASN A 156 25.22 -19.62 -2.50
C ASN A 156 24.39 -19.95 -3.76
N GLN A 157 24.14 -18.96 -4.62
CA GLN A 157 23.39 -19.11 -5.87
C GLN A 157 24.28 -18.75 -7.07
N LEU A 158 24.07 -19.48 -8.15
CA LEU A 158 24.71 -19.28 -9.45
C LEU A 158 23.59 -19.06 -10.47
N LYS A 159 23.71 -17.98 -11.22
CA LYS A 159 22.82 -17.72 -12.35
C LYS A 159 23.54 -18.10 -13.62
N ILE A 160 23.03 -19.13 -14.27
CA ILE A 160 23.65 -19.76 -15.43
C ILE A 160 22.78 -19.60 -16.67
N ALA A 161 23.42 -19.41 -17.80
CA ALA A 161 22.82 -19.57 -19.12
C ALA A 161 23.18 -20.95 -19.65
N LEU A 162 22.19 -21.83 -19.78
CA LEU A 162 22.34 -23.11 -20.45
C LEU A 162 22.09 -22.92 -21.95
N ILE A 163 23.07 -23.30 -22.74
CA ILE A 163 23.05 -23.28 -24.20
C ILE A 163 23.01 -24.74 -24.67
N SER A 164 21.93 -25.14 -25.35
CA SER A 164 21.78 -26.48 -25.91
C SER A 164 21.48 -26.44 -27.41
N GLU A 165 21.95 -27.45 -28.16
CA GLU A 165 21.60 -27.64 -29.57
C GLU A 165 20.28 -28.42 -29.76
N SER A 166 19.62 -28.79 -28.65
CA SER A 166 18.37 -29.55 -28.64
C SER A 166 17.33 -28.91 -27.74
N GLU A 167 16.07 -28.91 -28.18
CA GLU A 167 14.91 -28.31 -27.49
C GLU A 167 14.58 -29.00 -26.15
N LYS A 168 15.07 -30.23 -25.96
CA LYS A 168 14.89 -31.05 -24.75
C LYS A 168 16.18 -31.14 -23.94
N VAL A 169 16.39 -30.17 -23.06
CA VAL A 169 17.24 -30.30 -21.87
C VAL A 169 16.47 -29.75 -20.68
#